data_AF-A0M4K6-F1
#
_entry.id   AF-A0M4K6-F1
#
_cell.length_a   1.000
_cell.length_b   1.000
_cell.length_c   1.000
_cell.angle_alpha   90.00
_cell.angle_beta   90.00
_cell.angle_gamma   90.00
#
_symmetry.space_group_name_H-M   'P 1'
#
loop_
_entity.id
_entity.type
_entity.pdbx_description
1 polymer ?
#
loop_
_entity_poly.entity_id
_entity_poly.type
_entity_poly.pdbx_seq_one_letter_code
_entity_poly.pdbx_strand_id
1 'polypeptide(L)'
;MNVIYKSSFQSIQSEYQLELRERSGSKEILLERHFYSKQSPEPSEGITIHPKILNELISQLIECSEKLNIPFKHSKTLTPTQRQEIQRRYLRGISIKDLCIQFDSNLLGIERVLLDAGIELVDLNYKKPYRYWHRKNYKK
;
A
#
# COMPACT_ATOMS: atom_id res chain seq x y z
N MET A 1 -18.32 17.99 -10.03
CA MET A 1 -18.09 16.66 -9.41
C MET A 1 -16.59 16.50 -9.29
N ASN A 2 -16.08 16.25 -8.08
CA ASN A 2 -14.65 16.04 -7.88
C ASN A 2 -14.38 14.55 -7.71
N VAL A 3 -13.42 14.01 -8.47
CA VAL A 3 -12.90 12.65 -8.29
C VAL A 3 -11.78 12.71 -7.25
N ILE A 4 -11.96 12.01 -6.13
CA ILE A 4 -11.01 11.95 -5.01
C ILE A 4 -10.01 10.81 -5.22
N TYR A 5 -10.49 9.70 -5.75
CA TYR A 5 -9.70 8.50 -5.98
C TYR A 5 -10.21 7.79 -7.22
N LYS A 6 -9.27 7.22 -7.99
CA LYS A 6 -9.56 6.43 -9.18
C LYS A 6 -8.63 5.23 -9.24
N SER A 7 -9.18 4.06 -9.55
CA SER A 7 -8.45 2.83 -9.83
C SER A 7 -9.08 2.13 -11.02
N SER A 8 -8.28 1.41 -11.79
CA SER A 8 -8.77 0.57 -12.88
C SER A 8 -8.21 -0.85 -12.79
N PHE A 9 -9.00 -1.80 -13.27
CA PHE A 9 -8.66 -3.21 -13.31
C PHE A 9 -9.13 -3.78 -14.65
N GLN A 10 -8.37 -4.68 -15.25
CA GLN A 10 -8.67 -5.23 -16.57
C GLN A 10 -8.98 -6.73 -16.47
N SER A 11 -9.97 -7.17 -17.23
CA SER A 11 -10.20 -8.57 -17.57
C SER A 11 -9.87 -8.78 -19.05
N ILE A 12 -10.00 -10.04 -19.50
CA ILE A 12 -9.81 -10.41 -20.91
C ILE A 12 -10.80 -9.66 -21.83
N GLN A 13 -11.97 -9.28 -21.32
CA GLN A 13 -13.08 -8.77 -22.14
C GLN A 13 -13.50 -7.32 -21.79
N SER A 14 -13.08 -6.80 -20.64
CA SER A 14 -13.51 -5.47 -20.19
C SER A 14 -12.54 -4.81 -19.22
N GLU A 15 -12.55 -3.49 -19.19
CA GLU A 15 -11.99 -2.68 -18.12
C GLU A 15 -13.05 -2.40 -17.06
N TYR A 16 -12.64 -2.33 -15.80
CA TYR A 16 -13.45 -1.87 -14.68
C TYR A 16 -12.78 -0.64 -14.09
N GLN A 17 -13.53 0.44 -13.92
CA GLN A 17 -13.08 1.69 -13.30
C GLN A 17 -13.85 1.92 -12.01
N LEU A 18 -13.11 2.06 -10.91
CA LEU A 18 -13.66 2.39 -9.60
C LEU A 18 -13.25 3.81 -9.22
N GLU A 19 -14.23 4.65 -8.95
CA GLU A 19 -14.03 6.06 -8.62
C GLU A 19 -14.72 6.42 -7.31
N LEU A 20 -14.01 7.11 -6.43
CA LEU A 20 -14.60 7.81 -5.28
C LEU A 20 -14.87 9.26 -5.70
N ARG A 21 -16.15 9.63 -5.77
CA ARG A 21 -16.58 10.98 -6.16
C ARG A 21 -17.18 11.69 -4.96
N GLU A 22 -17.06 13.02 -4.95
CA GLU A 22 -17.75 13.89 -4.01
C GLU A 22 -18.72 14.80 -4.76
N ARG A 23 -19.96 14.81 -4.29
CA ARG A 23 -21.04 15.65 -4.80
C ARG A 23 -21.75 16.32 -3.64
N SER A 24 -21.71 17.65 -3.59
CA SER A 24 -22.48 18.45 -2.61
C SER A 24 -22.29 18.01 -1.15
N GLY A 25 -21.08 17.59 -0.77
CA GLY A 25 -20.74 17.13 0.59
C GLY A 25 -21.00 15.65 0.87
N SER A 26 -21.59 14.88 -0.06
CA SER A 26 -21.69 13.42 0.04
C SER A 26 -20.64 12.74 -0.84
N LYS A 27 -19.99 11.71 -0.27
CA LYS A 27 -19.08 10.82 -0.99
C LYS A 27 -19.88 9.66 -1.58
N GLU A 28 -19.56 9.27 -2.80
CA GLU A 28 -20.18 8.16 -3.53
C GLU A 28 -19.10 7.35 -4.22
N ILE A 29 -19.31 6.04 -4.33
CA ILE A 29 -18.41 5.15 -5.05
C ILE A 29 -19.10 4.76 -6.34
N LEU A 30 -18.42 4.94 -7.46
CA LEU A 30 -18.91 4.51 -8.76
C LEU A 30 -18.02 3.39 -9.28
N LEU A 31 -18.65 2.29 -9.71
CA LEU A 31 -17.98 1.20 -10.41
C LEU A 31 -18.54 1.15 -11.84
N GLU A 32 -17.72 1.50 -12.82
CA GLU A 32 -18.05 1.44 -14.25
C GLU A 32 -17.33 0.27 -14.92
N ARG A 33 -18.00 -0.38 -15.87
CA ARG A 33 -17.44 -1.40 -16.75
C ARG A 33 -17.42 -0.89 -18.18
N HIS A 34 -16.26 -1.01 -18.83
CA HIS A 34 -16.03 -0.65 -20.22
C HIS A 34 -15.66 -1.90 -21.03
N PHE A 35 -16.40 -2.23 -22.07
CA PHE A 35 -16.17 -3.45 -22.86
C PHE A 35 -15.10 -3.24 -23.95
N TYR A 36 -14.22 -4.23 -24.14
CA TYR A 36 -13.27 -4.25 -25.25
C TYR A 36 -13.93 -4.86 -26.50
N SER A 37 -14.97 -4.22 -27.05
CA SER A 37 -15.56 -4.65 -28.32
C SER A 37 -15.00 -3.86 -29.50
N LYS A 38 -14.62 -4.56 -30.57
CA LYS A 38 -14.21 -3.95 -31.86
C LYS A 38 -15.39 -3.69 -32.81
N GLN A 39 -16.59 -4.19 -32.52
CA GLN A 39 -17.68 -4.26 -33.51
C GLN A 39 -18.93 -3.43 -33.15
N SER A 40 -19.02 -2.89 -31.93
CA SER A 40 -20.00 -1.86 -31.56
C SER A 40 -19.62 -1.29 -30.20
N PRO A 41 -19.66 0.04 -29.99
CA PRO A 41 -19.51 0.62 -28.66
C PRO A 41 -20.78 0.30 -27.86
N GLU A 42 -20.74 -0.78 -27.08
CA GLU A 42 -21.78 -1.00 -26.08
C GLU A 42 -21.68 0.08 -24.99
N PRO A 43 -22.83 0.55 -24.47
CA PRO A 43 -22.83 1.54 -23.41
C PRO A 43 -22.10 0.99 -22.17
N SER A 44 -21.25 1.82 -21.57
CA SER A 44 -20.61 1.50 -20.29
C SER A 44 -21.68 1.28 -19.22
N GLU A 45 -21.63 0.14 -18.54
CA GLU A 45 -22.53 -0.17 -17.44
C GLU A 45 -21.89 0.27 -16.12
N GLY A 46 -22.62 1.06 -15.32
CA GLY A 46 -22.12 1.61 -14.07
C GLY A 46 -23.07 1.37 -12.91
N ILE A 47 -22.51 1.02 -11.75
CA ILE A 47 -23.25 0.89 -10.48
C ILE A 47 -22.74 1.95 -9.53
N THR A 48 -23.66 2.76 -9.00
CA THR A 48 -23.35 3.72 -7.92
C THR A 48 -23.61 3.07 -6.57
N ILE A 49 -22.60 3.05 -5.72
CA ILE A 49 -22.62 2.46 -4.38
C ILE A 49 -22.61 3.58 -3.35
N HIS A 50 -23.66 3.61 -2.51
CA HIS A 50 -23.70 4.52 -1.37
C HIS A 50 -22.76 4.05 -0.26
N PRO A 51 -22.03 4.96 0.43
CA PRO A 51 -21.08 4.57 1.47
C PRO A 51 -21.69 3.79 2.62
N LYS A 52 -22.98 4.02 2.93
CA LYS A 52 -23.68 3.36 4.04
C LYS A 52 -23.73 1.84 3.89
N ILE A 53 -23.78 1.33 2.66
CA ILE A 53 -23.89 -0.10 2.37
C ILE A 53 -22.52 -0.73 2.04
N LEU A 54 -21.44 0.07 2.01
CA LEU A 54 -20.14 -0.39 1.53
C LEU A 54 -19.58 -1.55 2.37
N ASN A 55 -19.68 -1.47 3.69
CA ASN A 55 -19.16 -2.52 4.58
C ASN A 55 -19.91 -3.84 4.39
N GLU A 56 -21.23 -3.79 4.28
CA GLU A 56 -22.06 -4.97 4.04
C GLU A 56 -21.77 -5.58 2.67
N LEU A 57 -21.65 -4.74 1.64
CA LEU A 57 -21.29 -5.16 0.29
C LEU A 57 -19.91 -5.82 0.24
N ILE A 58 -18.91 -5.26 0.94
CA ILE A 58 -17.58 -5.87 1.05
C ILE A 58 -17.66 -7.24 1.73
N SER A 59 -18.40 -7.37 2.83
CA SER A 59 -18.57 -8.65 3.51
C SER A 59 -19.19 -9.72 2.61
N GLN A 60 -20.24 -9.37 1.85
CA GLN A 60 -20.88 -10.29 0.91
C GLN A 60 -19.94 -10.68 -0.25
N LEU A 61 -19.17 -9.72 -0.78
CA LEU A 61 -18.20 -10.01 -1.85
C LEU A 61 -17.07 -10.93 -1.37
N ILE A 62 -16.62 -10.77 -0.11
CA ILE A 62 -15.63 -11.66 0.50
C ILE A 62 -16.22 -13.08 0.60
N GLU A 63 -17.43 -13.23 1.13
CA GLU A 63 -18.09 -14.54 1.24
C GLU A 63 -18.26 -15.22 -0.13
N CYS A 64 -18.65 -14.45 -1.16
CA CYS A 64 -18.71 -14.94 -2.54
C CYS A 64 -17.33 -15.40 -3.04
N SER A 65 -16.27 -14.64 -2.75
CA SER A 65 -14.91 -15.00 -3.17
C SER A 65 -14.42 -16.31 -2.54
N GLU A 66 -14.77 -16.56 -1.28
CA GLU A 66 -14.47 -17.81 -0.57
C GLU A 66 -15.20 -18.99 -1.21
N LYS A 67 -16.50 -18.83 -1.52
CA LYS A 67 -17.29 -19.87 -2.21
C LYS A 67 -16.78 -20.17 -3.62
N LEU A 68 -16.27 -19.16 -4.33
CA LEU A 68 -15.69 -19.33 -5.65
C LEU A 68 -14.29 -19.98 -5.62
N ASN A 69 -13.72 -20.23 -4.43
CA ASN A 69 -12.36 -20.76 -4.24
C ASN A 69 -11.32 -19.98 -5.06
N ILE A 70 -11.57 -18.70 -5.33
CA ILE A 70 -10.60 -17.85 -5.99
C ILE A 70 -9.53 -17.60 -4.94
N PRO A 71 -8.27 -18.05 -5.13
CA PRO A 71 -7.23 -17.79 -4.17
C PRO A 71 -7.06 -16.28 -4.10
N PHE A 72 -7.62 -15.67 -3.05
CA PHE A 72 -7.51 -14.26 -2.79
C PHE A 72 -6.05 -14.01 -2.40
N LYS A 73 -5.19 -13.77 -3.40
CA LYS A 73 -3.91 -13.15 -3.15
C LYS A 73 -4.25 -11.75 -2.67
N HIS A 74 -4.40 -11.59 -1.36
CA HIS A 74 -4.01 -10.34 -0.73
C HIS A 74 -2.57 -10.11 -1.20
N SER A 75 -2.39 -9.31 -2.26
CA SER A 75 -1.19 -8.51 -2.33
C SER A 75 -1.26 -7.74 -1.01
N LYS A 76 -0.44 -8.14 -0.03
CA LYS A 76 -0.33 -7.41 1.22
C LYS A 76 0.33 -6.09 0.85
N THR A 77 -0.45 -5.20 0.26
CA THR A 77 -0.02 -3.84 0.00
C THR A 77 0.20 -3.26 1.38
N LEU A 78 1.46 -2.91 1.67
CA LEU A 78 1.83 -2.40 2.98
C LEU A 78 0.95 -1.19 3.29
N THR A 79 0.19 -1.27 4.38
CA THR A 79 -0.57 -0.13 4.88
C THR A 79 0.39 1.02 5.18
N PRO A 80 -0.07 2.29 5.18
CA PRO A 80 0.77 3.43 5.55
C PRO A 80 1.49 3.22 6.90
N THR A 81 0.78 2.64 7.88
CA THR A 81 1.31 2.27 9.19
C THR A 81 2.40 1.19 9.13
N GLN A 82 2.24 0.17 8.27
CA GLN A 82 3.25 -0.86 8.06
C GLN A 82 4.51 -0.30 7.38
N ARG A 83 4.35 0.63 6.43
CA ARG A 83 5.49 1.31 5.78
C ARG A 83 6.28 2.15 6.77
N GLN A 84 5.59 2.92 7.61
CA GLN A 84 6.21 3.71 8.69
C GLN A 84 6.95 2.81 9.68
N GLU A 85 6.37 1.68 10.07
CA GLU A 85 7.01 0.73 10.98
C GLU A 85 8.24 0.07 10.34
N ILE A 86 8.21 -0.23 9.04
CA ILE A 86 9.38 -0.73 8.30
C ILE A 86 10.48 0.32 8.25
N GLN A 87 10.15 1.56 7.90
CA GLN A 87 11.11 2.68 7.89
C GLN A 87 11.74 2.87 9.27
N ARG A 88 10.93 2.88 10.33
CA ARG A 88 11.38 2.98 11.72
C ARG A 88 12.30 1.83 12.10
N ARG A 89 11.98 0.59 11.72
CA ARG A 89 12.81 -0.59 11.99
C ARG A 89 14.11 -0.59 11.21
N TYR A 90 14.11 -0.12 9.97
CA TYR A 90 15.31 -0.03 9.14
C TYR A 90 16.31 0.98 9.69
N LEU A 91 15.80 2.12 10.18
CA LEU A 91 16.63 3.16 10.79
C LEU A 91 17.01 2.84 12.25
N ARG A 92 16.36 1.86 12.89
CA ARG A 92 16.67 1.44 14.25
C ARG A 92 18.05 0.76 14.30
N GLY A 93 19.02 1.50 14.83
CA GLY A 93 20.40 1.01 15.03
C GLY A 93 21.38 1.39 13.92
N ILE A 94 20.97 2.23 12.97
CA ILE A 94 21.86 2.88 12.01
C ILE A 94 22.15 4.29 12.54
N SER A 95 23.42 4.66 12.65
CA SER A 95 23.78 6.03 13.03
C SER A 95 23.64 6.97 11.84
N ILE A 96 23.34 8.25 12.09
CA ILE A 96 23.30 9.28 11.03
C ILE A 96 24.64 9.31 10.27
N LYS A 97 25.76 9.07 10.96
CA LYS A 97 27.09 8.97 10.34
C LYS A 97 27.19 7.82 9.34
N ASP A 98 26.60 6.67 9.63
CA ASP A 98 26.58 5.53 8.70
C ASP A 98 25.74 5.86 7.47
N LEU A 99 24.62 6.59 7.62
CA LEU A 99 23.82 7.07 6.51
C LEU A 99 24.60 8.07 5.64
N CYS A 100 25.34 9.00 6.25
CA CYS A 100 26.22 9.92 5.51
C CYS A 100 27.23 9.19 4.64
N ILE A 101 27.84 8.11 5.16
CA ILE A 101 28.80 7.29 4.41
C ILE A 101 28.12 6.52 3.28
N GLN A 102 26.94 5.93 3.52
CA GLN A 102 26.22 5.15 2.51
C GLN A 102 25.74 5.99 1.33
N PHE A 103 25.33 7.23 1.59
CA PHE A 103 24.75 8.12 0.59
C PHE A 103 25.72 9.20 0.10
N ASP A 104 26.99 9.13 0.50
CA ASP A 104 28.03 10.12 0.19
C ASP A 104 27.53 11.57 0.39
N SER A 105 26.92 11.81 1.55
CA SER A 105 26.17 13.03 1.84
C SER A 105 26.53 13.61 3.20
N ASN A 106 26.35 14.91 3.36
CA ASN A 106 26.64 15.60 4.61
C ASN A 106 25.53 15.37 5.66
N LEU A 107 25.89 15.56 6.92
CA LEU A 107 25.03 15.28 8.06
C LEU A 107 23.73 16.10 8.02
N LEU A 108 23.84 17.39 7.73
CA LEU A 108 22.70 18.30 7.59
C LEU A 108 21.74 17.90 6.46
N GLY A 109 22.25 17.37 5.35
CA GLY A 109 21.45 16.89 4.23
C GLY A 109 20.64 15.66 4.60
N ILE A 110 21.27 14.70 5.26
CA ILE A 110 20.60 13.50 5.76
C ILE A 110 19.56 13.86 6.84
N GLU A 111 19.90 14.74 7.79
CA GLU A 111 18.96 15.19 8.83
C GLU A 111 17.73 15.87 8.23
N ARG A 112 17.91 16.77 7.27
CA ARG A 112 16.80 17.47 6.61
C ARG A 112 15.88 16.48 5.89
N VAL A 113 16.44 15.53 5.15
CA VAL A 113 15.64 14.50 4.43
C VAL A 113 14.84 13.64 5.41
N LEU A 114 15.42 13.25 6.55
CA LEU A 114 14.74 12.43 7.55
C LEU A 114 13.63 13.22 8.26
N LEU A 115 13.85 14.50 8.56
CA LEU A 115 12.83 15.39 9.13
C LEU A 115 11.68 15.65 8.17
N ASP A 116 11.96 15.93 6.89
CA ASP A 116 10.94 16.13 5.85
C ASP A 116 10.11 14.86 5.63
N ALA A 117 10.70 13.68 5.88
CA ALA A 117 10.01 12.39 5.86
C ALA A 117 9.25 12.06 7.16
N GLY A 118 9.27 12.95 8.16
CA GLY A 118 8.59 12.76 9.45
C GLY A 118 9.22 11.70 10.34
N ILE A 119 10.54 11.47 10.18
CA ILE A 119 11.28 10.45 10.91
C ILE A 119 12.05 11.11 12.06
N GLU A 120 11.68 10.79 13.29
CA GLU A 120 12.37 11.28 14.48
C GLU A 120 13.72 10.57 14.66
N LEU A 121 14.78 11.37 14.74
CA LEU A 121 16.15 10.92 15.04
C LEU A 121 16.26 10.69 16.55
N VAL A 122 16.02 9.45 16.98
CA VAL A 122 16.29 9.08 18.39
C VAL A 122 17.77 8.75 18.51
N ASP A 123 18.52 9.63 19.16
CA ASP A 123 19.95 9.47 19.43
C ASP A 123 20.16 8.33 20.45
N LEU A 124 20.13 7.10 19.95
CA LEU A 124 20.31 5.90 20.76
C LEU A 124 21.80 5.60 20.78
N ASN A 125 22.43 5.86 21.93
CA ASN A 125 23.71 5.30 22.36
C ASN A 125 23.63 3.75 22.42
N TYR A 126 23.45 3.10 21.28
CA TYR A 126 23.17 1.67 21.16
C TYR A 126 24.50 0.92 21.06
N LYS A 127 24.93 0.31 22.17
CA LYS A 127 26.03 -0.66 22.16
C LYS A 127 25.65 -1.80 21.19
N LYS A 128 26.50 -2.06 20.19
CA LYS A 128 26.28 -3.11 19.18
C LYS A 128 25.98 -4.46 19.85
N PRO A 129 24.92 -5.19 19.47
CA PRO A 129 24.66 -6.51 20.03
C PRO A 129 25.75 -7.50 19.62
N TYR A 130 26.23 -8.27 20.59
CA TYR A 130 27.27 -9.29 20.43
C TYR A 130 26.77 -10.38 19.46
N ARG A 131 27.43 -10.52 18.30
CA ARG A 131 27.14 -11.59 17.33
C ARG A 131 27.56 -12.93 17.93
N TYR A 132 26.59 -13.74 18.37
CA TYR A 132 26.84 -15.15 18.72
C TYR A 132 27.11 -15.95 17.44
N TRP A 133 28.38 -16.29 17.21
CA TRP A 133 28.77 -17.27 16.20
C TRP A 133 28.35 -18.66 16.67
N HIS A 134 27.28 -19.20 16.08
CA HIS A 134 26.99 -20.63 16.17
C HIS A 134 28.03 -21.38 15.33
N ARG A 135 29.16 -21.76 15.93
CA ARG A 135 30.02 -22.83 15.39
C ARG A 135 29.21 -24.13 15.43
N LYS A 136 28.62 -24.51 14.30
CA LYS A 136 28.17 -25.89 14.10
C LYS A 136 29.42 -26.77 14.03
N ASN A 137 29.69 -27.48 15.13
CA ASN A 137 30.64 -28.57 15.14
C ASN A 137 30.07 -29.71 14.28
N TYR A 138 30.51 -29.80 13.03
CA TYR A 138 30.41 -31.05 12.28
C TYR A 138 31.39 -32.04 12.91
N LYS A 139 30.88 -33.01 13.68
CA LYS A 139 31.68 -34.14 14.17
C LYS A 139 31.59 -35.28 13.14
N LYS A 140 32.79 -35.64 12.66
CA LYS A 140 33.29 -36.92 12.11
C LYS A 140 32.38 -37.71 11.19
#